data_AF-A0A1V6BDJ2-F1
#
_entry.id   AF-A0A1V6BDJ2-F1
#
_cell.length_a   1.000
_cell.length_b   1.000
_cell.length_c   1.000
_cell.angle_alpha   90.00
_cell.angle_beta   90.00
_cell.angle_gamma   90.00
#
_symmetry.space_group_name_H-M   'P 1'
#
loop_
_entity.id
_entity.type
_entity.pdbx_description
1 polymer ?
#
loop_
_entity_poly.entity_id
_entity_poly.type
_entity_poly.pdbx_seq_one_letter_code
_entity_poly.pdbx_strand_id
1 'polypeptide(L)'
;MSVSPFKAAAFLKCPKCGKGNLFSCANPYNVKKLTDMPDHCPECGLSFMPEPGFYYGAMYVSYALTIALSVFNFIWIYMLWGFAAVRFLIINSVLLIVLMPIFFRYGRSYYLALIYKIENAANKRKKL
;
A
#
# COMPACT_ATOMS: atom_id res chain seq x y z
N MET A 1 15.82 10.10 -14.06
CA MET A 1 14.91 10.83 -13.17
C MET A 1 14.40 9.87 -12.10
N SER A 2 14.97 9.91 -10.90
CA SER A 2 14.45 9.16 -9.75
C SER A 2 13.28 9.94 -9.15
N VAL A 3 12.06 9.41 -9.28
CA VAL A 3 10.89 9.94 -8.58
C VAL A 3 10.99 9.63 -7.09
N SER A 4 10.27 10.37 -6.25
CA SER A 4 10.18 10.00 -4.83
C SER A 4 9.41 8.67 -4.69
N PRO A 5 9.97 7.64 -4.04
CA PRO A 5 9.35 6.31 -3.95
C PRO A 5 7.94 6.35 -3.35
N PHE A 6 7.72 7.20 -2.34
CA PHE A 6 6.42 7.35 -1.69
C PHE A 6 5.36 8.02 -2.57
N LYS A 7 5.76 8.95 -3.45
CA LYS A 7 4.82 9.53 -4.43
C LYS A 7 4.40 8.47 -5.44
N ALA A 8 5.35 7.65 -5.90
CA ALA A 8 5.02 6.53 -6.78
C ALA A 8 4.09 5.52 -6.09
N ALA A 9 4.30 5.23 -4.81
CA ALA A 9 3.46 4.34 -4.03
C ALA A 9 1.99 4.82 -3.93
N ALA A 10 1.79 6.12 -3.74
CA ALA A 10 0.46 6.74 -3.70
C ALA A 10 -0.32 6.59 -5.02
N PHE A 11 0.37 6.39 -6.15
CA PHE A 11 -0.25 6.17 -7.46
C PHE A 11 -0.14 4.71 -7.94
N LEU A 12 0.25 3.76 -7.08
CA LEU A 12 0.46 2.35 -7.43
C LEU A 12 1.44 2.17 -8.61
N LYS A 13 2.48 3.02 -8.64
CA LYS A 13 3.54 3.03 -9.64
C LYS A 13 4.85 2.45 -9.09
N CYS A 14 5.74 2.06 -10.00
CA CYS A 14 7.07 1.59 -9.67
C CYS A 14 7.87 2.65 -8.86
N PRO A 15 8.46 2.30 -7.70
CA PRO A 15 9.19 3.26 -6.86
C PRO A 15 10.52 3.75 -7.46
N LYS A 16 11.07 3.02 -8.44
CA LYS A 16 12.31 3.38 -9.15
C LYS A 16 12.06 4.37 -10.29
N CYS A 17 11.15 4.04 -11.21
CA CYS A 17 10.94 4.83 -12.43
C CYS A 17 9.68 5.71 -12.41
N GLY A 18 8.69 5.44 -11.54
CA GLY A 18 7.43 6.18 -11.46
C GLY A 18 6.45 5.99 -12.63
N LYS A 19 6.85 5.27 -13.68
CA LYS A 19 6.06 5.08 -14.91
C LYS A 19 5.31 3.75 -14.94
N GLY A 20 6.01 2.66 -14.64
CA GLY A 20 5.45 1.31 -14.69
C GLY A 20 4.35 1.10 -13.66
N ASN A 21 3.27 0.44 -14.07
CA ASN A 21 2.18 0.06 -13.17
C ASN A 21 2.61 -1.10 -12.28
N LEU A 22 2.25 -1.04 -11.01
CA LEU A 22 2.56 -2.10 -10.06
C LEU A 22 1.64 -3.32 -10.21
N PHE A 23 0.37 -3.08 -10.54
CA PHE A 23 -0.63 -4.14 -10.71
C PHE A 23 -1.04 -4.26 -12.18
N SER A 24 -1.23 -5.49 -12.65
CA SER A 24 -1.67 -5.78 -14.02
C SER A 24 -3.09 -5.27 -14.28
N CYS A 25 -3.93 -5.25 -13.24
CA CYS A 25 -5.30 -4.75 -13.29
C CYS A 25 -5.43 -3.43 -12.52
N ALA A 26 -5.91 -2.37 -13.18
CA ALA A 26 -6.12 -1.07 -12.53
C ALA A 26 -7.24 -1.12 -11.47
N ASN A 27 -8.27 -1.93 -11.67
CA ASN A 27 -9.41 -2.02 -10.75
C ASN A 27 -9.06 -2.85 -9.50
N PRO A 28 -9.08 -2.28 -8.29
CA PRO A 28 -8.82 -3.01 -7.04
C PRO A 28 -9.96 -3.98 -6.66
N TYR A 29 -11.19 -3.73 -7.12
CA TYR A 29 -12.35 -4.55 -6.76
C TYR A 29 -12.46 -5.86 -7.56
N ASN A 30 -11.58 -6.07 -8.54
CA ASN A 30 -11.48 -7.36 -9.22
C ASN A 30 -10.70 -8.35 -8.34
N VAL A 31 -11.42 -9.05 -7.45
CA VAL A 31 -10.85 -9.97 -6.46
C VAL A 31 -9.96 -11.06 -7.07
N LYS A 32 -10.26 -11.51 -8.31
CA LYS A 32 -9.45 -12.52 -9.01
C LYS A 32 -8.07 -12.01 -9.41
N LYS A 33 -7.94 -10.70 -9.63
CA LYS A 33 -6.70 -10.01 -10.05
C LYS A 33 -6.22 -9.01 -9.00
N LEU A 34 -6.60 -9.19 -7.74
CA LEU A 34 -6.24 -8.27 -6.67
C LEU A 34 -4.72 -8.25 -6.43
N THR A 35 -4.11 -9.44 -6.47
CA THR A 35 -2.69 -9.71 -6.25
C THR A 35 -1.86 -9.80 -7.53
N ASP A 36 -2.51 -9.68 -8.69
CA ASP A 36 -1.90 -9.83 -10.01
C ASP A 36 -0.92 -8.67 -10.28
N MET A 37 0.35 -9.03 -10.34
CA MET A 37 1.50 -8.15 -10.38
C MET A 37 2.60 -8.82 -11.19
N PRO A 38 3.22 -8.12 -12.15
CA PRO A 38 4.33 -8.69 -12.91
C PRO A 38 5.56 -8.88 -12.02
N ASP A 39 6.39 -9.88 -12.29
CA ASP A 39 7.62 -10.14 -11.52
C ASP A 39 8.62 -9.00 -11.65
N HIS A 40 8.64 -8.32 -12.80
CA HIS A 40 9.54 -7.22 -13.09
C HIS A 40 8.77 -6.02 -13.65
N CYS A 41 9.26 -4.83 -13.34
CA CYS A 41 8.74 -3.60 -13.92
C CYS A 41 9.02 -3.56 -15.45
N PRO A 42 7.99 -3.40 -16.30
CA PRO A 42 8.16 -3.40 -17.76
C PRO A 42 9.00 -2.23 -18.28
N GLU A 43 9.12 -1.14 -17.51
CA GLU A 43 9.80 0.09 -17.91
C GLU A 43 11.27 0.15 -17.48
N CYS A 44 11.63 -0.51 -16.37
CA CYS A 44 12.96 -0.33 -15.76
C CYS A 44 13.60 -1.60 -15.20
N GLY A 45 12.93 -2.75 -15.36
CA GLY A 45 13.41 -4.06 -14.94
C GLY A 45 13.56 -4.26 -13.43
N LEU A 46 13.01 -3.36 -12.60
CA LEU A 46 13.03 -3.56 -11.14
C LEU A 46 12.21 -4.81 -10.80
N SER A 47 12.81 -5.77 -10.07
CA SER A 47 12.06 -6.89 -9.53
C SER A 47 11.05 -6.40 -8.49
N PHE A 48 9.80 -6.77 -8.73
CA PHE A 48 8.64 -6.50 -7.90
C PHE A 48 8.42 -7.60 -6.86
N MET A 49 9.05 -8.76 -7.06
CA MET A 49 9.10 -9.84 -6.10
C MET A 49 10.54 -10.34 -5.98
N PRO A 50 11.40 -9.63 -5.22
CA PRO A 50 12.81 -9.99 -5.09
C PRO A 50 13.01 -11.35 -4.43
N GLU A 51 12.17 -11.67 -3.43
CA GLU A 51 12.27 -12.88 -2.61
C GLU A 51 10.89 -13.54 -2.44
N PRO A 52 10.81 -14.88 -2.34
CA PRO A 52 9.58 -15.56 -1.99
C PRO A 52 9.12 -15.13 -0.59
N GLY A 53 7.86 -14.74 -0.46
CA GLY A 53 7.33 -14.26 0.82
C GLY A 53 7.63 -12.79 1.14
N PHE A 54 8.26 -12.03 0.24
CA PHE A 54 8.56 -10.60 0.44
C PHE A 54 7.37 -9.78 0.99
N TYR A 55 6.15 -10.07 0.52
CA TYR A 55 4.96 -9.32 0.90
C TYR A 55 4.35 -9.68 2.27
N TYR A 56 4.97 -10.54 3.08
CA TYR A 56 4.55 -10.72 4.49
C TYR A 56 4.66 -9.39 5.25
N GLY A 57 5.72 -8.62 5.02
CA GLY A 57 5.88 -7.29 5.62
C GLY A 57 4.78 -6.30 5.21
N ALA A 58 4.26 -6.41 3.99
CA ALA A 58 3.18 -5.56 3.50
C ALA A 58 1.84 -5.77 4.22
N MET A 59 1.65 -6.92 4.88
CA MET A 59 0.49 -7.15 5.74
C MET A 59 0.47 -6.18 6.93
N TYR A 60 1.63 -5.94 7.56
CA TYR A 60 1.73 -4.98 8.68
C TYR A 60 1.47 -3.55 8.23
N VAL A 61 1.92 -3.17 7.03
CA VAL A 61 1.61 -1.85 6.45
C VAL A 61 0.11 -1.71 6.21
N SER A 62 -0.54 -2.75 5.69
CA SER A 62 -2.00 -2.77 5.49
C SER A 62 -2.74 -2.63 6.82
N TYR A 63 -2.26 -3.32 7.87
CA TYR A 63 -2.83 -3.24 9.21
C TYR A 63 -2.70 -1.84 9.83
N ALA A 64 -1.55 -1.19 9.66
CA ALA A 64 -1.36 0.20 10.10
C ALA A 64 -2.34 1.16 9.41
N LEU A 65 -2.59 0.97 8.10
CA LEU A 65 -3.58 1.75 7.36
C LEU A 65 -5.02 1.54 7.88
N THR A 66 -5.39 0.30 8.20
CA THR A 66 -6.72 0.02 8.76
C THR A 66 -6.90 0.64 10.14
N ILE A 67 -5.86 0.60 11.00
CA ILE A 67 -5.90 1.27 12.31
C ILE A 67 -6.06 2.78 12.12
N ALA A 68 -5.27 3.39 11.23
CA ALA A 68 -5.34 4.82 10.98
C ALA A 68 -6.74 5.25 10.52
N LEU A 69 -7.37 4.47 9.63
CA LEU A 69 -8.76 4.69 9.22
C LEU A 69 -9.73 4.56 10.38
N SER A 70 -9.59 3.54 11.23
CA SER A 70 -10.50 3.31 12.35
C SER A 70 -10.40 4.40 13.41
N VAL A 71 -9.20 4.88 13.73
CA VAL A 71 -9.01 6.02 14.64
C VAL A 71 -9.60 7.29 14.03
N PHE A 72 -9.34 7.55 12.74
CA PHE A 72 -9.92 8.69 12.04
C PHE A 72 -11.45 8.66 12.09
N ASN A 73 -12.06 7.51 11.79
CA ASN A 73 -13.51 7.31 11.79
C ASN A 73 -14.10 7.50 13.20
N PHE A 74 -13.41 6.99 14.23
CA PHE A 74 -13.82 7.17 15.63
C PHE A 74 -13.91 8.64 16.01
N ILE A 75 -12.86 9.42 15.72
CA ILE A 75 -12.80 10.86 16.00
C ILE A 75 -13.91 11.59 15.22
N TRP A 76 -14.09 11.26 13.94
CA TRP A 76 -15.10 11.87 13.08
C TRP A 76 -16.53 11.66 13.57
N ILE A 77 -16.88 10.41 13.91
CA ILE A 77 -18.21 10.07 14.43
C ILE A 77 -18.44 10.72 15.80
N TYR A 78 -17.43 10.70 16.67
CA TYR A 78 -17.50 11.32 17.98
C TYR A 78 -17.80 12.81 17.89
N MET A 79 -17.16 13.52 16.96
CA MET A 79 -17.35 14.96 16.78
C MET A 79 -18.75 15.32 16.24
N LEU A 80 -19.33 14.49 15.39
CA LEU A 80 -20.64 14.76 14.78
C LEU A 80 -21.83 14.34 15.64
N TRP A 81 -21.75 13.17 16.28
CA TRP A 81 -22.90 12.52 16.93
C TRP A 81 -22.63 12.09 18.38
N GLY A 82 -21.47 12.45 18.95
CA GLY A 82 -21.04 12.01 20.27
C GLY A 82 -20.67 10.52 20.31
N PHE A 83 -20.49 10.00 21.53
CA PHE A 83 -20.12 8.60 21.71
C PHE A 83 -21.29 7.66 21.41
N ALA A 84 -21.16 6.86 20.36
CA ALA A 84 -22.15 5.85 19.98
C ALA A 84 -21.47 4.59 19.43
N ALA A 85 -21.14 3.67 20.33
CA ALA A 85 -20.37 2.48 20.03
C ALA A 85 -20.95 1.65 18.86
N VAL A 86 -22.25 1.37 18.87
CA VAL A 86 -22.90 0.55 17.83
C VAL A 86 -22.80 1.22 16.45
N ARG A 87 -23.03 2.54 16.37
CA ARG A 87 -22.93 3.29 15.11
C ARG A 87 -21.50 3.28 14.58
N PHE A 88 -20.53 3.53 15.45
CA PHE A 88 -19.11 3.46 15.09
C PHE A 88 -18.74 2.09 14.55
N LEU A 89 -19.12 1.01 15.26
CA LEU A 89 -18.79 -0.35 14.84
C LEU A 89 -19.38 -0.68 13.47
N ILE A 90 -20.67 -0.41 13.24
CA ILE A 90 -21.32 -0.69 11.95
C ILE A 90 -20.64 0.08 10.81
N ILE A 91 -20.45 1.39 10.97
CA ILE A 91 -19.85 2.24 9.93
C ILE A 91 -18.40 1.83 9.68
N ASN A 92 -17.63 1.58 10.74
CA ASN A 92 -16.24 1.18 10.62
C ASN A 92 -16.08 -0.18 9.94
N SER A 93 -16.88 -1.19 10.32
CA SER A 93 -16.85 -2.51 9.70
C SER A 93 -17.22 -2.46 8.22
N VAL A 94 -18.29 -1.74 7.86
CA VAL A 94 -18.68 -1.58 6.45
C VAL A 94 -17.59 -0.90 5.65
N LEU A 95 -17.00 0.18 6.18
CA LEU A 95 -15.95 0.92 5.50
C LEU A 95 -14.69 0.05 5.31
N LEU A 96 -14.29 -0.72 6.32
CA LEU A 96 -13.15 -1.63 6.23
C LEU A 96 -13.38 -2.72 5.19
N ILE A 97 -14.57 -3.31 5.10
CA ILE A 97 -14.90 -4.33 4.09
C ILE A 97 -14.82 -3.73 2.68
N VAL A 98 -15.36 -2.53 2.48
CA VAL A 98 -15.34 -1.85 1.17
C VAL A 98 -13.93 -1.40 0.78
N LEU A 99 -13.12 -0.93 1.73
CA LEU A 99 -11.75 -0.47 1.48
C LEU A 99 -10.70 -1.59 1.53
N MET A 100 -11.07 -2.80 1.94
CA MET A 100 -10.17 -3.97 2.02
C MET A 100 -9.29 -4.18 0.77
N PRO A 101 -9.82 -4.25 -0.46
CA PRO A 101 -8.99 -4.44 -1.65
C PRO A 101 -8.04 -3.25 -1.91
N ILE A 102 -8.45 -2.05 -1.53
CA ILE A 102 -7.66 -0.83 -1.68
C ILE A 102 -6.47 -0.86 -0.72
N PHE A 103 -6.72 -1.08 0.58
CA PHE A 103 -5.65 -1.13 1.58
C PHE A 103 -4.65 -2.22 1.30
N PHE A 104 -5.11 -3.38 0.83
CA PHE A 104 -4.23 -4.47 0.44
C PHE A 104 -3.21 -4.04 -0.64
N ARG A 105 -3.68 -3.35 -1.70
CA ARG A 105 -2.79 -2.88 -2.78
C ARG A 105 -1.85 -1.78 -2.32
N TYR A 106 -2.35 -0.82 -1.53
CA TYR A 106 -1.51 0.23 -0.98
C TYR A 106 -0.46 -0.33 -0.01
N GLY A 107 -0.81 -1.30 0.83
CA GLY A 107 0.15 -1.96 1.72
C GLY A 107 1.34 -2.53 0.96
N ARG A 108 1.09 -3.25 -0.15
CA ARG A 108 2.15 -3.78 -1.03
C ARG A 108 2.97 -2.67 -1.67
N SER A 109 2.30 -1.63 -2.17
CA SER A 109 2.96 -0.52 -2.85
C SER A 109 3.86 0.31 -1.93
N TYR A 110 3.36 0.68 -0.74
CA TYR A 110 4.13 1.39 0.28
C TYR A 110 5.26 0.55 0.83
N TYR A 111 5.03 -0.74 1.08
CA TYR A 111 6.09 -1.65 1.53
C TYR A 111 7.23 -1.74 0.53
N LEU A 112 6.93 -1.97 -0.76
CA LEU A 112 7.95 -2.02 -1.81
C LEU A 112 8.73 -0.70 -1.91
N ALA A 113 8.03 0.44 -1.82
CA ALA A 113 8.68 1.75 -1.85
C ALA A 113 9.59 2.00 -0.64
N LEU A 114 9.20 1.53 0.55
CA LEU A 114 9.99 1.62 1.77
C LEU A 114 11.28 0.79 1.65
N ILE A 115 11.16 -0.48 1.28
CA ILE A 115 12.31 -1.37 1.13
C ILE A 115 13.26 -0.86 0.05
N TYR A 116 12.74 -0.47 -1.11
CA TYR A 116 13.54 0.12 -2.18
C TYR A 116 14.33 1.34 -1.71
N LYS A 117 13.73 2.20 -0.88
CA LYS A 117 14.41 3.36 -0.32
C LYS A 117 15.52 2.96 0.65
N ILE A 118 15.28 1.96 1.51
CA ILE A 118 16.27 1.45 2.48
C ILE A 118 17.47 0.84 1.75
N GLU A 119 17.22 -0.04 0.78
CA GLU A 119 18.26 -0.72 0.00
C GLU A 119 19.11 0.28 -0.80
N ASN A 120 18.47 1.25 -1.46
CA ASN A 120 19.19 2.31 -2.16
C ASN A 120 20.09 3.13 -1.23
N ALA A 121 19.61 3.44 -0.02
CA ALA A 121 20.40 4.17 0.98
C ALA A 121 21.59 3.33 1.47
N ALA A 122 21.41 2.04 1.71
CA ALA A 122 22.48 1.12 2.09
C ALA A 122 23.53 0.96 0.99
N ASN A 123 23.10 0.81 -0.27
CA ASN A 123 23.99 0.73 -1.43
C ASN A 123 24.81 2.01 -1.64
N LYS A 124 24.23 3.19 -1.35
CA LYS A 124 24.96 4.46 -1.40
C LYS A 124 26.03 4.54 -0.32
N ARG A 125 25.77 4.02 0.89
CA ARG A 125 26.75 3.97 1.99
C ARG A 125 27.92 3.03 1.71
N LYS A 126 27.70 1.87 1.07
CA LYS A 126 28.78 0.94 0.69
C LYS A 126 29.75 1.49 -0.38
N LYS A 127 29.34 2.52 -1.11
CA LYS A 127 30.15 3.17 -2.16
C LYS A 127 30.97 4.35 -1.65
N LEU A 128 30.75 4.77 -0.40
CA LEU A 128 31.53 5.78 0.33
C LEU A 128 32.61 5.07 1.13
#